data_AF-A0A2N2GVI0-F1
#
_entry.id   AF-A0A2N2GVI0-F1
#
_cell.length_a   1.000
_cell.length_b   1.000
_cell.length_c   1.000
_cell.angle_alpha   90.00
_cell.angle_beta   90.00
_cell.angle_gamma   90.00
#
_symmetry.space_group_name_H-M   'P 1'
#
loop_
_entity.id
_entity.type
_entity.pdbx_description
1 polymer ?
#
loop_
_entity_poly.entity_id
_entity_poly.type
_entity_poly.pdbx_seq_one_letter_code
_entity_poly.pdbx_strand_id
1 'polypeptide(L)'
;MFRVFRVFRGKNLLFLLFLFLLFPWFLTACDDASPRPVDESDAAGWQNHTPPDDAGVCPDGCTANNFTAPAFSGIEIRPEGFVLDGDYRTLRGGTLQWFRLPRGEWDDRLRKFASAGFNTVDVYVPWNVVEPEPGLFDFTDLLAFLSACRAHGLYVYFRPGPYICNEMNGGGMPAWLVTTSTKKSLAADGLVNLRTNDPDYLDRVRAYFAALNEAILPHLITHGGPIILYAIENEYNWFETFAGVDKLAWYEGGTERPAGQDIGTTAYLAALHGMLLEQGVDVPVTTCPGDSRISGMGDLSGVIPMPNMYISGGTEKLAYDVVTSMHDPAQYGGRFTGMPSGTTESERKASRMTRTLFGGMDAYFAFNVAGMHTPDRHNALVLNNAGLQSMVDASPERAVETVKRVLEAVEVPVIVTGHNHFERVNDVMKAVAQACAGERLLLNWLEQDNYRTIAGAALA
;
A
#
# COMPACT_ATOMS: atom_id res chain seq x y z
N MET A 1 -10.14 -20.99 33.90
CA MET A 1 -9.09 -20.56 34.88
C MET A 1 -8.47 -21.70 35.70
N PHE A 2 -8.77 -22.99 35.48
CA PHE A 2 -8.03 -24.10 36.13
C PHE A 2 -7.87 -25.27 35.18
N ARG A 3 -6.94 -25.15 34.22
CA ARG A 3 -6.25 -26.28 33.54
C ARG A 3 -5.16 -25.88 32.53
N VAL A 4 -4.83 -24.60 32.40
CA VAL A 4 -3.72 -24.09 31.55
C VAL A 4 -2.39 -23.95 32.31
N PHE A 5 -2.30 -24.39 33.57
CA PHE A 5 -1.07 -24.28 34.38
C PHE A 5 -0.09 -25.47 34.28
N ARG A 6 -0.26 -26.40 33.34
CA ARG A 6 0.58 -27.63 33.32
C ARG A 6 1.54 -27.83 32.16
N VAL A 7 1.69 -26.86 31.24
CA VAL A 7 2.65 -26.98 30.11
C VAL A 7 3.64 -25.80 30.03
N PHE A 8 3.93 -25.15 31.16
CA PHE A 8 5.09 -24.25 31.27
C PHE A 8 6.06 -24.78 32.32
N ARG A 9 6.96 -25.68 31.89
CA ARG A 9 8.22 -25.93 32.59
C ARG A 9 9.36 -25.64 31.62
N GLY A 10 10.06 -24.53 31.85
CA GLY A 10 11.41 -24.29 31.36
C GLY A 10 11.62 -23.00 30.57
N LYS A 11 12.24 -22.02 31.22
CA LYS A 11 13.13 -20.99 30.65
C LYS A 11 12.60 -19.86 29.73
N ASN A 12 11.31 -19.59 29.57
CA ASN A 12 10.85 -18.48 28.70
C ASN A 12 10.01 -17.37 29.37
N LEU A 13 9.98 -17.28 30.70
CA LEU A 13 9.28 -16.17 31.39
C LEU A 13 10.04 -14.82 31.30
N LEU A 14 11.35 -14.86 31.02
CA LEU A 14 12.19 -13.66 30.98
C LEU A 14 12.00 -12.83 29.70
N PHE A 15 11.50 -13.43 28.61
CA PHE A 15 11.37 -12.77 27.31
C PHE A 15 10.08 -11.93 27.20
N LEU A 16 8.98 -12.39 27.80
CA LEU A 16 7.75 -11.59 27.87
C LEU A 16 7.97 -10.28 28.66
N LEU A 17 8.77 -10.33 29.73
CA LEU A 17 9.12 -9.15 30.53
C LEU A 17 10.00 -8.13 29.77
N PHE A 18 10.75 -8.56 28.76
CA PHE A 18 11.64 -7.69 27.98
C PHE A 18 10.88 -6.81 26.99
N LEU A 19 9.76 -7.29 26.43
CA LEU A 19 8.87 -6.51 25.56
C LEU A 19 8.09 -5.42 26.30
N PHE A 20 7.70 -5.68 27.56
CA PHE A 20 6.96 -4.70 28.38
C PHE A 20 7.82 -3.52 28.87
N LEU A 21 9.14 -3.69 28.95
CA LEU A 21 10.05 -2.64 29.44
C LEU A 21 10.49 -1.64 28.36
N LEU A 22 10.36 -1.98 27.07
CA LEU A 22 10.77 -1.11 25.96
C LEU A 22 9.67 -0.14 25.47
N PHE A 23 8.41 -0.34 25.86
CA PHE A 23 7.28 0.50 25.41
C PHE A 23 6.30 0.87 26.56
N PRO A 24 6.63 1.85 27.41
CA PRO A 24 5.80 2.22 28.57
C PRO A 24 4.57 3.11 28.26
N TRP A 25 4.30 3.46 26.99
CA TRP A 25 3.28 4.48 26.64
C TRP A 25 1.86 3.94 26.40
N PHE A 26 1.58 2.67 26.71
CA PHE A 26 0.28 2.05 26.42
C PHE A 26 -0.84 2.33 27.43
N LEU A 27 -0.59 3.11 28.48
CA LEU A 27 -1.59 3.38 29.53
C LEU A 27 -1.58 4.85 29.94
N THR A 28 -2.31 5.70 29.21
CA THR A 28 -2.88 6.92 29.81
C THR A 28 -4.02 7.48 28.96
N ALA A 29 -5.12 7.82 29.66
CA ALA A 29 -6.34 8.50 29.23
C ALA A 29 -7.59 7.61 29.03
N CYS A 30 -8.12 7.08 30.13
CA CYS A 30 -9.56 7.03 30.34
C CYS A 30 -9.86 8.08 31.41
N ASP A 31 -10.64 9.11 31.06
CA ASP A 31 -11.65 9.68 31.95
C ASP A 31 -12.67 10.47 31.11
N ASP A 32 -13.93 10.14 31.39
CA ASP A 32 -15.20 10.81 31.03
C ASP A 32 -15.52 11.20 29.58
N ALA A 33 -16.33 10.34 28.94
CA ALA A 33 -17.41 10.80 28.06
C ALA A 33 -18.60 9.84 28.16
N SER A 34 -19.65 10.28 28.86
CA SER A 34 -20.96 9.61 28.86
C SER A 34 -21.60 9.66 27.47
N PRO A 35 -22.32 8.62 27.03
CA PRO A 35 -22.94 8.58 25.72
C PRO A 35 -24.10 9.58 25.63
N ARG A 36 -24.06 10.48 24.64
CA ARG A 36 -25.26 11.21 24.20
C ARG A 36 -26.08 10.30 23.28
N PRO A 37 -27.42 10.36 23.35
CA PRO A 37 -28.28 9.61 22.44
C PRO A 37 -28.13 10.14 21.01
N VAL A 38 -28.08 9.21 20.06
CA VAL A 38 -28.06 9.49 18.61
C VAL A 38 -29.47 9.93 18.21
N ASP A 39 -29.59 11.10 17.60
CA ASP A 39 -30.81 11.59 16.98
C ASP A 39 -30.98 10.88 15.63
N GLU A 40 -32.00 10.03 15.49
CA GLU A 40 -32.29 9.26 14.28
C GLU A 40 -32.94 10.09 13.16
N SER A 41 -33.13 11.41 13.35
CA SER A 41 -33.72 12.27 12.32
C SER A 41 -32.79 12.59 11.14
N ASP A 42 -31.48 12.36 11.26
CA ASP A 42 -30.51 12.59 10.16
C ASP A 42 -30.51 11.48 9.09
N ALA A 43 -31.06 10.30 9.38
CA ALA A 43 -31.07 9.16 8.45
C ALA A 43 -32.20 9.22 7.41
N ALA A 44 -33.25 10.02 7.65
CA ALA A 44 -34.41 10.14 6.75
C ALA A 44 -34.22 11.19 5.63
N GLY A 45 -33.18 12.02 5.70
CA GLY A 45 -32.89 13.07 4.70
C GLY A 45 -32.20 12.57 3.42
N TRP A 46 -31.65 11.36 3.42
CA TRP A 46 -30.79 10.86 2.32
C TRP A 46 -31.53 10.13 1.20
N GLN A 47 -32.86 9.94 1.28
CA GLN A 47 -33.60 9.11 0.33
C GLN A 47 -34.41 9.88 -0.74
N ASN A 48 -34.46 11.21 -0.71
CA ASN A 48 -35.28 11.99 -1.66
C ASN A 48 -34.62 13.26 -2.23
N HIS A 49 -33.30 13.40 -2.14
CA HIS A 49 -32.61 14.45 -2.88
C HIS A 49 -32.01 13.86 -4.15
N THR A 50 -32.62 14.15 -5.30
CA THR A 50 -31.83 14.44 -6.50
C THR A 50 -30.72 15.38 -6.03
N PRO A 51 -29.43 15.10 -6.26
CA PRO A 51 -28.38 16.01 -5.85
C PRO A 51 -28.77 17.39 -6.35
N PRO A 52 -28.74 18.44 -5.51
CA PRO A 52 -28.74 19.77 -6.07
C PRO A 52 -27.63 19.77 -7.12
N ASP A 53 -28.02 20.17 -8.31
CA ASP A 53 -27.20 20.62 -9.40
C ASP A 53 -26.30 21.76 -8.90
N ASP A 54 -25.33 21.41 -8.05
CA ASP A 54 -24.23 22.25 -7.57
C ASP A 54 -23.24 22.54 -8.72
N ALA A 55 -23.51 22.01 -9.90
CA ALA A 55 -23.22 22.72 -11.14
C ALA A 55 -24.14 23.94 -11.26
N GLY A 56 -24.07 24.85 -10.28
CA GLY A 56 -24.68 26.16 -10.40
C GLY A 56 -24.25 26.72 -11.74
N VAL A 57 -25.24 27.18 -12.52
CA VAL A 57 -24.98 27.89 -13.78
C VAL A 57 -23.92 28.93 -13.47
N CYS A 58 -22.70 28.69 -13.96
CA CYS A 58 -21.63 29.65 -13.90
C CYS A 58 -22.21 30.94 -14.49
N PRO A 59 -22.26 32.06 -13.75
CA PRO A 59 -22.70 33.32 -14.32
C PRO A 59 -21.87 33.55 -15.59
N ASP A 60 -22.54 33.83 -16.71
CA ASP A 60 -21.93 33.97 -18.04
C ASP A 60 -20.61 34.75 -17.95
N GLY A 61 -19.48 34.05 -17.99
CA GLY A 61 -18.15 34.63 -17.76
C GLY A 61 -17.15 33.78 -16.97
N CYS A 62 -17.59 32.78 -16.19
CA CYS A 62 -16.67 31.79 -15.62
C CYS A 62 -16.28 30.76 -16.69
N THR A 63 -15.31 31.09 -17.53
CA THR A 63 -14.61 30.10 -18.34
C THR A 63 -14.05 29.02 -17.40
N ALA A 64 -14.25 27.75 -17.76
CA ALA A 64 -13.71 26.58 -17.10
C ALA A 64 -12.33 26.85 -16.49
N ASN A 65 -12.11 26.38 -15.25
CA ASN A 65 -10.84 26.47 -14.50
C ASN A 65 -9.64 26.75 -15.43
N ASN A 66 -9.13 27.99 -15.41
CA ASN A 66 -7.91 28.40 -16.13
C ASN A 66 -6.67 27.73 -15.51
N PHE A 67 -6.64 26.41 -15.41
CA PHE A 67 -5.39 25.67 -15.32
C PHE A 67 -4.76 25.73 -16.69
N THR A 68 -3.83 26.66 -16.88
CA THR A 68 -2.87 26.55 -17.97
C THR A 68 -2.16 25.22 -17.79
N ALA A 69 -2.32 24.31 -18.75
CA ALA A 69 -1.65 23.02 -18.71
C ALA A 69 -0.13 23.24 -18.52
N PRO A 70 0.55 22.39 -17.72
CA PRO A 70 1.99 22.52 -17.52
C PRO A 70 2.73 22.47 -18.84
N ALA A 71 3.88 23.15 -18.88
CA ALA A 71 4.78 23.07 -20.03
C ALA A 71 5.43 21.69 -20.11
N PHE A 72 5.57 20.98 -18.98
CA PHE A 72 6.26 19.70 -18.87
C PHE A 72 7.68 19.79 -19.45
N SER A 73 8.45 20.71 -18.91
CA SER A 73 9.76 21.16 -19.39
C SER A 73 10.91 20.72 -18.48
N GLY A 74 10.65 20.46 -17.20
CA GLY A 74 11.66 19.88 -16.31
C GLY A 74 11.27 19.89 -14.84
N ILE A 75 12.07 19.14 -14.07
CA ILE A 75 12.04 19.12 -12.61
C ILE A 75 13.44 19.43 -12.06
N GLU A 76 13.49 20.26 -11.02
CA GLU A 76 14.69 20.48 -10.22
C GLU A 76 14.36 20.28 -8.74
N ILE A 77 15.27 19.62 -8.04
CA ILE A 77 15.21 19.39 -6.62
C ILE A 77 16.05 20.47 -5.93
N ARG A 78 15.40 21.30 -5.11
CA ARG A 78 16.08 22.34 -4.34
C ARG A 78 15.78 22.21 -2.83
N PRO A 79 16.56 22.86 -1.96
CA PRO A 79 16.25 22.92 -0.52
C PRO A 79 14.89 23.52 -0.20
N GLU A 80 14.37 24.39 -1.08
CA GLU A 80 13.05 24.97 -0.94
C GLU A 80 11.92 24.02 -1.38
N GLY A 81 12.25 22.88 -2.01
CA GLY A 81 11.35 21.80 -2.41
C GLY A 81 11.37 21.49 -3.92
N PHE A 82 10.22 21.16 -4.50
CA PHE A 82 10.11 20.76 -5.91
C PHE A 82 9.92 21.97 -6.83
N VAL A 83 10.84 22.17 -7.78
CA VAL A 83 10.70 23.19 -8.83
C VAL A 83 10.31 22.49 -10.13
N LEU A 84 9.08 22.74 -10.59
CA LEU A 84 8.54 22.19 -11.83
C LEU A 84 8.32 23.32 -12.83
N ASP A 85 8.80 23.16 -14.05
CA ASP A 85 8.67 24.15 -15.12
C ASP A 85 9.21 25.54 -14.74
N GLY A 86 10.25 25.56 -13.89
CA GLY A 86 10.90 26.79 -13.42
C GLY A 86 10.27 27.42 -12.17
N ASP A 87 9.12 26.94 -11.72
CA ASP A 87 8.40 27.45 -10.55
C ASP A 87 8.43 26.45 -9.39
N TYR A 88 8.54 26.94 -8.16
CA TYR A 88 8.26 26.12 -6.98
C TYR A 88 6.80 25.63 -7.01
N ARG A 89 6.60 24.32 -6.83
CA ARG A 89 5.28 23.68 -6.81
C ARG A 89 5.17 22.73 -5.63
N THR A 90 4.17 22.97 -4.78
CA THR A 90 3.71 21.96 -3.83
C THR A 90 3.02 20.81 -4.57
N LEU A 91 3.46 19.58 -4.34
CA LEU A 91 2.82 18.39 -4.93
C LEU A 91 1.61 18.00 -4.10
N ARG A 92 0.42 18.28 -4.63
CA ARG A 92 -0.86 17.86 -4.05
C ARG A 92 -1.29 16.64 -4.81
N GLY A 93 -0.88 15.50 -4.30
CA GLY A 93 -1.02 14.24 -5.00
C GLY A 93 -2.01 13.27 -4.37
N GLY A 94 -2.27 12.22 -5.12
CA GLY A 94 -3.18 11.17 -4.70
C GLY A 94 -3.16 10.01 -5.68
N THR A 95 -3.36 8.82 -5.15
CA THR A 95 -3.23 7.59 -5.94
C THR A 95 -4.45 7.37 -6.82
N LEU A 96 -4.22 7.17 -8.12
CA LEU A 96 -5.22 6.64 -9.05
C LEU A 96 -4.74 5.33 -9.65
N GLN A 97 -5.49 4.25 -9.43
CA GLN A 97 -5.06 2.91 -9.85
C GLN A 97 -5.71 2.54 -11.17
N TRP A 98 -5.05 2.89 -12.28
CA TRP A 98 -5.53 2.68 -13.65
C TRP A 98 -5.93 1.21 -13.94
N PHE A 99 -5.20 0.24 -13.39
CA PHE A 99 -5.48 -1.19 -13.51
C PHE A 99 -6.68 -1.68 -12.66
N ARG A 100 -7.21 -0.81 -11.78
CA ARG A 100 -8.46 -1.00 -11.01
C ARG A 100 -9.49 0.10 -11.35
N LEU A 101 -9.45 0.60 -12.58
CA LEU A 101 -10.44 1.49 -13.13
C LEU A 101 -10.72 1.06 -14.57
N PRO A 102 -12.00 0.91 -14.98
CA PRO A 102 -12.30 0.68 -16.39
C PRO A 102 -11.70 1.81 -17.24
N ARG A 103 -11.11 1.48 -18.38
CA ARG A 103 -10.47 2.47 -19.27
C ARG A 103 -11.38 3.64 -19.66
N GLY A 104 -12.68 3.36 -19.85
CA GLY A 104 -13.68 4.40 -20.16
C GLY A 104 -13.91 5.41 -19.03
N GLU A 105 -13.52 5.10 -17.79
CA GLU A 105 -13.71 5.98 -16.62
C GLU A 105 -12.49 6.90 -16.36
N TRP A 106 -11.33 6.62 -16.97
CA TRP A 106 -10.09 7.34 -16.65
C TRP A 106 -10.21 8.85 -16.87
N ASP A 107 -10.81 9.26 -17.99
CA ASP A 107 -10.99 10.68 -18.32
C ASP A 107 -11.82 11.41 -17.25
N ASP A 108 -12.96 10.82 -16.84
CA ASP A 108 -13.81 11.39 -15.81
C ASP A 108 -13.08 11.47 -14.45
N ARG A 109 -12.34 10.41 -14.08
CA ARG A 109 -11.60 10.39 -12.81
C ARG A 109 -10.48 11.43 -12.80
N LEU A 110 -9.69 11.53 -13.87
CA LEU A 110 -8.60 12.50 -13.99
C LEU A 110 -9.12 13.94 -13.98
N ARG A 111 -10.21 14.23 -14.70
CA ARG A 111 -10.87 15.54 -14.70
C ARG A 111 -11.36 15.94 -13.32
N LYS A 112 -12.02 15.02 -12.59
CA LYS A 112 -12.47 15.24 -11.22
C LYS A 112 -11.29 15.42 -10.26
N PHE A 113 -10.23 14.63 -10.43
CA PHE A 113 -9.01 14.70 -9.64
C PHE A 113 -8.35 16.09 -9.77
N ALA A 114 -8.16 16.58 -11.01
CA ALA A 114 -7.65 17.93 -11.26
C ALA A 114 -8.58 19.01 -10.69
N SER A 115 -9.90 18.87 -10.89
CA SER A 115 -10.90 19.83 -10.39
C SER A 115 -10.96 19.90 -8.86
N ALA A 116 -10.64 18.81 -8.16
CA ALA A 116 -10.52 18.77 -6.71
C ALA A 116 -9.25 19.44 -6.17
N GLY A 117 -8.38 19.95 -7.04
CA GLY A 117 -7.17 20.70 -6.68
C GLY A 117 -5.89 19.85 -6.58
N PHE A 118 -5.97 18.56 -6.90
CA PHE A 118 -4.77 17.74 -7.07
C PHE A 118 -4.04 18.15 -8.36
N ASN A 119 -2.71 18.05 -8.34
CA ASN A 119 -1.86 18.34 -9.49
C ASN A 119 -0.93 17.19 -9.88
N THR A 120 -0.83 16.15 -9.05
CA THR A 120 0.09 15.03 -9.26
C THR A 120 -0.63 13.71 -9.03
N VAL A 121 -0.71 12.85 -10.03
CA VAL A 121 -1.26 11.51 -9.89
C VAL A 121 -0.17 10.57 -9.41
N ASP A 122 -0.42 9.88 -8.31
CA ASP A 122 0.41 8.75 -7.90
C ASP A 122 -0.03 7.48 -8.65
N VAL A 123 0.90 6.88 -9.38
CA VAL A 123 0.67 5.78 -10.33
C VAL A 123 1.55 4.59 -9.96
N TYR A 124 0.94 3.58 -9.37
CA TYR A 124 1.58 2.27 -9.25
C TYR A 124 1.56 1.50 -10.57
N VAL A 125 2.58 0.65 -10.77
CA VAL A 125 2.60 -0.35 -11.84
C VAL A 125 2.71 -1.74 -11.22
N PRO A 126 1.66 -2.56 -11.30
CA PRO A 126 1.73 -3.95 -10.87
C PRO A 126 2.52 -4.74 -11.91
N TRP A 127 3.72 -5.20 -11.54
CA TRP A 127 4.57 -6.01 -12.40
C TRP A 127 3.82 -7.24 -12.94
N ASN A 128 3.03 -7.92 -12.11
CA ASN A 128 2.22 -9.08 -12.50
C ASN A 128 1.10 -8.79 -13.51
N VAL A 129 0.69 -7.53 -13.68
CA VAL A 129 -0.29 -7.12 -14.70
C VAL A 129 0.41 -6.85 -16.02
N VAL A 130 1.58 -6.20 -15.98
CA VAL A 130 2.32 -5.81 -17.19
C VAL A 130 3.24 -6.91 -17.71
N GLU A 131 3.57 -7.92 -16.90
CA GLU A 131 4.32 -9.13 -17.30
C GLU A 131 3.67 -10.40 -16.70
N PRO A 132 2.49 -10.80 -17.18
CA PRO A 132 1.78 -11.97 -16.67
C PRO A 132 2.55 -13.28 -16.89
N GLU A 133 3.36 -13.34 -17.95
CA GLU A 133 4.26 -14.45 -18.28
C GLU A 133 5.68 -13.93 -18.50
N PRO A 134 6.74 -14.71 -18.18
CA PRO A 134 8.11 -14.25 -18.33
C PRO A 134 8.44 -13.78 -19.75
N GLY A 135 8.86 -12.52 -19.87
CA GLY A 135 9.21 -11.86 -21.13
C GLY A 135 8.04 -11.36 -21.97
N LEU A 136 6.79 -11.60 -21.55
CA LEU A 136 5.60 -11.13 -22.26
C LEU A 136 5.08 -9.84 -21.63
N PHE A 137 5.62 -8.71 -22.08
CA PHE A 137 5.25 -7.39 -21.59
C PHE A 137 4.06 -6.77 -22.35
N ASP A 138 3.10 -6.21 -21.61
CA ASP A 138 2.04 -5.33 -22.16
C ASP A 138 1.92 -4.04 -21.35
N PHE A 139 2.30 -2.92 -21.98
CA PHE A 139 2.24 -1.58 -21.40
C PHE A 139 1.13 -0.71 -22.02
N THR A 140 0.28 -1.28 -22.88
CA THR A 140 -0.69 -0.50 -23.69
C THR A 140 -1.59 0.39 -22.85
N ASP A 141 -2.14 -0.16 -21.76
CA ASP A 141 -3.02 0.57 -20.86
C ASP A 141 -2.26 1.54 -19.96
N LEU A 142 -1.06 1.19 -19.52
CA LEU A 142 -0.20 2.07 -18.73
C LEU A 142 0.15 3.34 -19.52
N LEU A 143 0.68 3.18 -20.74
CA LEU A 143 1.10 4.31 -21.59
C LEU A 143 -0.10 5.19 -21.95
N ALA A 144 -1.26 4.58 -22.24
CA ALA A 144 -2.48 5.33 -22.48
C ALA A 144 -2.94 6.14 -21.25
N PHE A 145 -2.82 5.57 -20.05
CA PHE A 145 -3.14 6.29 -18.81
C PHE A 145 -2.17 7.45 -18.57
N LEU A 146 -0.87 7.26 -18.79
CA LEU A 146 0.13 8.34 -18.71
C LEU A 146 -0.16 9.46 -19.72
N SER A 147 -0.52 9.11 -20.96
CA SER A 147 -0.97 10.09 -21.95
C SER A 147 -2.22 10.84 -21.49
N ALA A 148 -3.17 10.17 -20.84
CA ALA A 148 -4.36 10.81 -20.29
C ALA A 148 -4.00 11.78 -19.15
N CYS A 149 -3.13 11.39 -18.20
CA CYS A 149 -2.63 12.30 -17.17
C CYS A 149 -2.03 13.57 -17.78
N ARG A 150 -1.19 13.41 -18.81
CA ARG A 150 -0.60 14.53 -19.56
C ARG A 150 -1.66 15.43 -20.20
N ALA A 151 -2.67 14.84 -20.85
CA ALA A 151 -3.75 15.59 -21.52
C ALA A 151 -4.58 16.42 -20.52
N HIS A 152 -4.73 15.94 -19.29
CA HIS A 152 -5.38 16.66 -18.18
C HIS A 152 -4.45 17.63 -17.44
N GLY A 153 -3.21 17.81 -17.90
CA GLY A 153 -2.24 18.71 -17.27
C GLY A 153 -1.79 18.27 -15.88
N LEU A 154 -1.85 16.97 -15.60
CA LEU A 154 -1.45 16.38 -14.32
C LEU A 154 -0.02 15.83 -14.43
N TYR A 155 0.80 16.12 -13.42
CA TYR A 155 2.07 15.44 -13.23
C TYR A 155 1.85 14.02 -12.74
N VAL A 156 2.88 13.18 -12.86
CA VAL A 156 2.85 11.78 -12.41
C VAL A 156 4.02 11.50 -11.47
N TYR A 157 3.68 10.96 -10.31
CA TYR A 157 4.62 10.26 -9.45
C TYR A 157 4.51 8.76 -9.78
N PHE A 158 5.53 8.20 -10.42
CA PHE A 158 5.53 6.86 -10.96
C PHE A 158 6.15 5.87 -9.98
N ARG A 159 5.40 4.83 -9.55
CA ARG A 159 5.81 3.87 -8.50
C ARG A 159 5.70 2.41 -8.98
N PRO A 160 6.62 1.95 -9.83
CA PRO A 160 6.50 0.62 -10.46
C PRO A 160 7.04 -0.55 -9.63
N GLY A 161 7.57 -0.31 -8.43
CA GLY A 161 8.03 -1.37 -7.54
C GLY A 161 9.54 -1.62 -7.62
N PRO A 162 10.02 -2.89 -7.63
CA PRO A 162 9.34 -4.10 -8.13
C PRO A 162 8.25 -4.69 -7.21
N TYR A 163 8.29 -4.39 -5.92
CA TYR A 163 7.19 -4.65 -4.98
C TYR A 163 6.43 -3.37 -4.70
N ILE A 164 5.10 -3.41 -4.75
CA ILE A 164 4.23 -2.24 -4.57
C ILE A 164 3.24 -2.40 -3.42
N CYS A 165 3.18 -3.57 -2.77
CA CYS A 165 2.11 -3.91 -1.83
C CYS A 165 0.72 -3.75 -2.48
N ASN A 166 0.06 -2.61 -2.20
CA ASN A 166 -1.17 -2.13 -2.81
C ASN A 166 -2.35 -3.11 -2.69
N GLU A 167 -2.34 -3.97 -1.66
CA GLU A 167 -3.32 -5.03 -1.43
C GLU A 167 -3.52 -5.90 -2.69
N MET A 168 -2.44 -6.18 -3.42
CA MET A 168 -2.44 -7.03 -4.61
C MET A 168 -1.83 -8.40 -4.34
N ASN A 169 -2.26 -9.39 -5.12
CA ASN A 169 -1.64 -10.71 -5.16
C ASN A 169 -0.13 -10.55 -5.41
N GLY A 170 0.69 -11.21 -4.58
CA GLY A 170 2.15 -11.12 -4.64
C GLY A 170 2.71 -9.71 -4.37
N GLY A 171 1.91 -8.77 -3.85
CA GLY A 171 2.28 -7.36 -3.71
C GLY A 171 2.61 -6.69 -5.05
N GLY A 172 1.99 -7.17 -6.14
CA GLY A 172 2.25 -6.73 -7.50
C GLY A 172 3.34 -7.51 -8.22
N MET A 173 4.10 -8.38 -7.55
CA MET A 173 5.10 -9.24 -8.19
C MET A 173 4.45 -10.48 -8.84
N PRO A 174 4.91 -10.92 -10.02
CA PRO A 174 4.38 -12.11 -10.67
C PRO A 174 4.76 -13.41 -9.96
N ALA A 175 3.81 -14.35 -9.89
CA ALA A 175 4.01 -15.64 -9.22
C ALA A 175 5.11 -16.49 -9.87
N TRP A 176 5.36 -16.34 -11.18
CA TRP A 176 6.41 -17.10 -11.85
C TRP A 176 7.81 -16.78 -11.31
N LEU A 177 8.03 -15.64 -10.64
CA LEU A 177 9.32 -15.31 -10.02
C LEU A 177 9.77 -16.38 -9.03
N VAL A 178 8.86 -16.94 -8.22
CA VAL A 178 9.24 -17.95 -7.22
C VAL A 178 9.63 -19.29 -7.86
N THR A 179 9.28 -19.52 -9.12
CA THR A 179 9.53 -20.80 -9.82
C THR A 179 10.85 -20.85 -10.58
N THR A 180 11.61 -19.74 -10.65
CA THR A 180 12.71 -19.56 -11.63
C THR A 180 14.11 -19.44 -11.01
N SER A 181 14.30 -19.88 -9.77
CA SER A 181 15.59 -19.79 -9.08
C SER A 181 16.67 -20.64 -9.76
N THR A 182 17.87 -20.09 -9.91
CA THR A 182 19.07 -20.84 -10.34
C THR A 182 19.80 -21.47 -9.15
N LYS A 183 19.39 -21.12 -7.93
CA LYS A 183 19.92 -21.70 -6.69
C LYS A 183 19.64 -23.19 -6.64
N LYS A 184 20.72 -23.97 -6.48
CA LYS A 184 20.64 -25.40 -6.18
C LYS A 184 20.42 -25.70 -4.69
N SER A 185 20.67 -24.75 -3.78
CA SER A 185 20.13 -24.76 -2.41
C SER A 185 20.34 -23.40 -1.68
N LEU A 186 19.43 -23.07 -0.75
CA LEU A 186 19.63 -22.09 0.32
C LEU A 186 19.67 -22.68 1.76
N ALA A 187 19.30 -23.92 2.14
CA ALA A 187 18.73 -25.12 1.53
C ALA A 187 17.45 -25.48 2.31
N ALA A 188 16.27 -25.64 1.71
CA ALA A 188 15.98 -26.77 0.85
C ALA A 188 14.73 -26.55 -0.03
N ASP A 189 14.45 -25.32 -0.48
CA ASP A 189 13.26 -25.03 -1.31
C ASP A 189 13.58 -24.69 -2.78
N GLY A 190 14.81 -24.26 -3.09
CA GLY A 190 15.18 -23.87 -4.46
C GLY A 190 14.42 -22.63 -4.94
N LEU A 191 14.03 -21.73 -4.04
CA LEU A 191 13.24 -20.54 -4.36
C LEU A 191 14.11 -19.27 -4.48
N VAL A 192 13.59 -18.28 -5.22
CA VAL A 192 14.22 -16.95 -5.36
C VAL A 192 14.01 -16.15 -4.06
N ASN A 193 15.05 -15.49 -3.55
CA ASN A 193 14.90 -14.59 -2.39
C ASN A 193 14.40 -13.23 -2.87
N LEU A 194 13.08 -13.09 -2.97
CA LEU A 194 12.44 -11.84 -3.37
C LEU A 194 12.81 -10.68 -2.43
N ARG A 195 12.86 -9.48 -3.00
CA ARG A 195 13.15 -8.22 -2.28
C ARG A 195 14.47 -8.28 -1.50
N THR A 196 15.52 -8.84 -2.11
CA THR A 196 16.88 -8.86 -1.54
C THR A 196 17.92 -8.60 -2.62
N ASN A 197 19.21 -8.53 -2.26
CA ASN A 197 20.31 -8.42 -3.22
C ASN A 197 20.68 -9.76 -3.92
N ASP A 198 19.76 -10.73 -3.95
CA ASP A 198 19.90 -12.00 -4.65
C ASP A 198 20.06 -11.78 -6.17
N PRO A 199 21.15 -12.25 -6.80
CA PRO A 199 21.37 -12.07 -8.23
C PRO A 199 20.22 -12.60 -9.09
N ASP A 200 19.63 -13.74 -8.75
CA ASP A 200 18.51 -14.32 -9.52
C ASP A 200 17.29 -13.40 -9.51
N TYR A 201 17.02 -12.77 -8.36
CA TYR A 201 15.94 -11.79 -8.25
C TYR A 201 16.28 -10.50 -9.00
N LEU A 202 17.48 -9.96 -8.78
CA LEU A 202 17.93 -8.72 -9.39
C LEU A 202 18.02 -8.81 -10.92
N ASP A 203 18.36 -9.95 -11.49
CA ASP A 203 18.38 -10.15 -12.94
C ASP A 203 16.95 -10.07 -13.53
N ARG A 204 15.95 -10.59 -12.82
CA ARG A 204 14.53 -10.47 -13.22
C ARG A 204 14.03 -9.04 -13.07
N VAL A 205 14.33 -8.39 -11.95
CA VAL A 205 13.98 -6.98 -11.73
C VAL A 205 14.63 -6.09 -12.79
N ARG A 206 15.90 -6.36 -13.13
CA ARG A 206 16.61 -5.65 -14.19
C ARG A 206 15.93 -5.80 -15.55
N ALA A 207 15.48 -7.01 -15.90
CA ALA A 207 14.75 -7.25 -17.14
C ALA A 207 13.39 -6.52 -17.16
N TYR A 208 12.64 -6.58 -16.07
CA TYR A 208 11.39 -5.84 -15.91
C TYR A 208 11.59 -4.33 -16.04
N PHE A 209 12.54 -3.77 -15.28
CA PHE A 209 12.85 -2.35 -15.34
C PHE A 209 13.37 -1.95 -16.72
N ALA A 210 14.17 -2.78 -17.40
CA ALA A 210 14.64 -2.47 -18.76
C ALA A 210 13.47 -2.31 -19.73
N ALA A 211 12.54 -3.27 -19.75
CA ALA A 211 11.37 -3.22 -20.62
C ALA A 211 10.43 -2.07 -20.25
N LEU A 212 10.18 -1.86 -18.96
CA LEU A 212 9.31 -0.78 -18.47
C LEU A 212 9.91 0.60 -18.76
N ASN A 213 11.19 0.80 -18.45
CA ASN A 213 11.88 2.06 -18.63
C ASN A 213 11.94 2.44 -20.11
N GLU A 214 12.29 1.50 -20.99
CA GLU A 214 12.23 1.72 -22.44
C GLU A 214 10.85 2.26 -22.88
N ALA A 215 9.76 1.71 -22.35
CA ALA A 215 8.40 2.14 -22.67
C ALA A 215 8.04 3.53 -22.09
N ILE A 216 8.50 3.87 -20.88
CA ILE A 216 8.11 5.12 -20.19
C ILE A 216 9.08 6.27 -20.39
N LEU A 217 10.28 6.06 -20.97
CA LEU A 217 11.25 7.14 -21.21
C LEU A 217 10.62 8.34 -21.93
N PRO A 218 9.80 8.19 -23.00
CA PRO A 218 9.14 9.33 -23.64
C PRO A 218 8.12 10.07 -22.76
N HIS A 219 7.75 9.49 -21.62
CA HIS A 219 6.81 10.06 -20.66
C HIS A 219 7.49 10.74 -19.47
N LEU A 220 8.83 10.74 -19.38
CA LEU A 220 9.57 11.55 -18.41
C LEU A 220 9.43 13.03 -18.72
N ILE A 221 9.38 13.89 -17.69
CA ILE A 221 9.23 15.34 -17.86
C ILE A 221 10.40 15.98 -18.59
N THR A 222 11.60 15.43 -18.42
CA THR A 222 12.81 15.74 -19.18
C THR A 222 12.67 15.47 -20.68
N HIS A 223 11.75 14.60 -21.07
CA HIS A 223 11.40 14.25 -22.45
C HIS A 223 10.02 14.80 -22.88
N GLY A 224 9.45 15.75 -22.12
CA GLY A 224 8.17 16.39 -22.45
C GLY A 224 6.92 15.64 -21.98
N GLY A 225 7.08 14.64 -21.11
CA GLY A 225 6.00 13.84 -20.53
C GLY A 225 5.60 14.24 -19.10
N PRO A 226 4.62 13.56 -18.49
CA PRO A 226 4.10 13.95 -17.18
C PRO A 226 4.88 13.39 -15.98
N ILE A 227 5.76 12.40 -16.15
CA ILE A 227 6.43 11.73 -15.03
C ILE A 227 7.52 12.64 -14.46
N ILE A 228 7.36 13.01 -13.18
CA ILE A 228 8.26 13.92 -12.47
C ILE A 228 9.08 13.23 -11.37
N LEU A 229 8.62 12.11 -10.85
CA LEU A 229 9.27 11.36 -9.78
C LEU A 229 9.15 9.87 -10.08
N TYR A 230 10.18 9.10 -9.74
CA TYR A 230 10.20 7.64 -9.91
C TYR A 230 10.52 6.97 -8.56
N ALA A 231 9.59 6.18 -8.01
CA ALA A 231 9.86 5.42 -6.78
C ALA A 231 10.43 4.04 -7.07
N ILE A 232 11.45 3.67 -6.30
CA ILE A 232 11.92 2.28 -6.17
C ILE A 232 11.42 1.69 -4.86
N GLU A 233 11.03 0.41 -4.91
CA GLU A 233 10.50 -0.30 -3.74
C GLU A 233 9.25 0.36 -3.11
N ASN A 234 8.74 -0.30 -2.07
CA ASN A 234 7.64 0.12 -1.24
C ASN A 234 7.79 -0.44 0.17
N GLU A 235 7.99 0.44 1.16
CA GLU A 235 8.00 0.10 2.60
C GLU A 235 9.00 -0.97 3.00
N TYR A 236 10.21 -0.85 2.46
CA TYR A 236 11.25 -1.85 2.68
C TYR A 236 11.70 -1.95 4.14
N ASN A 237 11.57 -0.87 4.92
CA ASN A 237 11.86 -0.85 6.36
C ASN A 237 11.00 -1.86 7.17
N TRP A 238 9.74 -2.06 6.77
CA TRP A 238 8.89 -3.09 7.37
C TRP A 238 9.39 -4.48 6.98
N PHE A 239 9.73 -4.69 5.71
CA PHE A 239 10.31 -5.95 5.25
C PHE A 239 11.61 -6.29 5.99
N GLU A 240 12.52 -5.32 6.15
CA GLU A 240 13.76 -5.50 6.90
C GLU A 240 13.50 -5.96 8.34
N THR A 241 12.55 -5.30 9.01
CA THR A 241 12.16 -5.64 10.38
C THR A 241 11.57 -7.04 10.47
N PHE A 242 10.62 -7.39 9.59
CA PHE A 242 9.96 -8.70 9.61
C PHE A 242 10.88 -9.82 9.13
N ALA A 243 11.71 -9.60 8.11
CA ALA A 243 12.71 -10.57 7.66
C ALA A 243 13.71 -10.94 8.76
N GLY A 244 14.03 -9.99 9.66
CA GLY A 244 14.85 -10.23 10.85
C GLY A 244 14.15 -11.03 11.95
N VAL A 245 12.81 -11.03 12.02
CA VAL A 245 12.01 -11.66 13.08
C VAL A 245 11.39 -13.00 12.65
N ASP A 246 10.99 -13.14 11.39
CA ASP A 246 10.20 -14.26 10.85
C ASP A 246 10.95 -15.61 10.96
N LYS A 247 12.28 -15.58 11.01
CA LYS A 247 13.11 -16.79 11.17
C LYS A 247 13.46 -17.15 12.62
N LEU A 248 12.92 -16.41 13.59
CA LEU A 248 13.15 -16.69 15.01
C LEU A 248 12.10 -17.63 15.63
N ALA A 249 10.95 -17.87 14.97
CA ALA A 249 9.81 -18.46 15.68
C ALA A 249 8.96 -19.52 14.95
N TRP A 250 9.08 -19.76 13.63
CA TRP A 250 8.11 -20.66 12.97
C TRP A 250 8.61 -21.59 11.86
N TYR A 251 9.92 -21.71 11.63
CA TYR A 251 10.43 -22.75 10.72
C TYR A 251 10.87 -24.01 11.48
N GLU A 252 10.52 -25.18 10.95
CA GLU A 252 10.68 -26.54 11.48
C GLU A 252 11.98 -26.77 12.30
N GLY A 253 11.92 -26.48 13.60
CA GLY A 253 12.93 -26.92 14.56
C GLY A 253 14.29 -26.21 14.56
N GLY A 254 14.45 -25.06 13.88
CA GLY A 254 15.71 -24.30 13.92
C GLY A 254 15.70 -22.95 13.20
N THR A 255 16.72 -22.13 13.43
CA THR A 255 16.92 -20.85 12.70
C THR A 255 17.40 -21.15 11.29
N GLU A 256 16.54 -20.97 10.30
CA GLU A 256 16.91 -21.10 8.88
C GLU A 256 17.89 -20.00 8.44
N ARG A 257 17.97 -18.88 9.18
CA ARG A 257 18.99 -17.83 9.04
C ARG A 257 19.40 -17.30 10.43
N PRO A 258 20.66 -16.88 10.64
CA PRO A 258 21.10 -16.32 11.91
C PRO A 258 20.35 -15.02 12.27
N ALA A 259 20.06 -14.81 13.55
CA ALA A 259 19.58 -13.51 14.03
C ALA A 259 20.66 -12.44 13.75
N GLY A 260 20.29 -11.34 13.10
CA GLY A 260 21.20 -10.24 12.78
C GLY A 260 22.01 -10.38 11.49
N GLN A 261 21.59 -11.23 10.54
CA GLN A 261 22.19 -11.24 9.21
C GLN A 261 21.78 -9.97 8.44
N ASP A 262 22.78 -9.24 7.95
CA ASP A 262 22.61 -8.12 7.02
C ASP A 262 21.93 -8.62 5.73
N ILE A 263 20.70 -8.15 5.48
CA ILE A 263 19.95 -8.46 4.25
C ILE A 263 20.39 -7.58 3.06
N GLY A 264 21.42 -6.75 3.27
CA GLY A 264 22.03 -5.92 2.25
C GLY A 264 21.13 -4.78 1.81
N THR A 265 20.37 -4.14 2.72
CA THR A 265 19.42 -3.06 2.40
C THR A 265 20.02 -1.99 1.49
N THR A 266 21.19 -1.45 1.85
CA THR A 266 21.91 -0.48 1.03
C THR A 266 22.28 -1.05 -0.34
N ALA A 267 22.78 -2.29 -0.41
CA ALA A 267 23.19 -2.92 -1.66
C ALA A 267 21.98 -3.20 -2.58
N TYR A 268 20.85 -3.62 -2.02
CA TYR A 268 19.62 -3.88 -2.74
C TYR A 268 19.04 -2.58 -3.32
N LEU A 269 18.82 -1.55 -2.48
CA LEU A 269 18.29 -0.27 -2.94
C LEU A 269 19.26 0.42 -3.91
N ALA A 270 20.58 0.31 -3.70
CA ALA A 270 21.59 0.80 -4.64
C ALA A 270 21.53 0.07 -5.99
N ALA A 271 21.28 -1.24 -6.00
CA ALA A 271 21.11 -1.99 -7.24
C ALA A 271 19.87 -1.51 -8.02
N LEU A 272 18.73 -1.31 -7.34
CA LEU A 272 17.53 -0.76 -7.97
C LEU A 272 17.77 0.64 -8.53
N HIS A 273 18.36 1.53 -7.74
CA HIS A 273 18.69 2.89 -8.16
C HIS A 273 19.65 2.90 -9.35
N GLY A 274 20.71 2.08 -9.29
CA GLY A 274 21.68 1.92 -10.37
C GLY A 274 21.05 1.44 -11.68
N MET A 275 20.11 0.48 -11.61
CA MET A 275 19.37 0.02 -12.79
C MET A 275 18.62 1.16 -13.48
N LEU A 276 17.97 2.04 -12.73
CA LEU A 276 17.23 3.18 -13.30
C LEU A 276 18.17 4.13 -14.05
N LEU A 277 19.30 4.50 -13.44
CA LEU A 277 20.29 5.38 -14.05
C LEU A 277 20.91 4.77 -15.30
N GLU A 278 21.30 3.49 -15.23
CA GLU A 278 21.83 2.73 -16.38
C GLU A 278 20.84 2.64 -17.54
N GLN A 279 19.54 2.65 -17.24
CA GLN A 279 18.43 2.52 -18.20
C GLN A 279 17.87 3.87 -18.64
N GLY A 280 18.55 4.98 -18.31
CA GLY A 280 18.26 6.32 -18.83
C GLY A 280 17.16 7.08 -18.10
N VAL A 281 16.71 6.63 -16.93
CA VAL A 281 15.79 7.41 -16.09
C VAL A 281 16.56 8.61 -15.52
N ASP A 282 16.10 9.81 -15.85
CA ASP A 282 16.77 11.07 -15.53
C ASP A 282 15.89 12.02 -14.68
N VAL A 283 14.81 11.49 -14.11
CA VAL A 283 13.99 12.17 -13.09
C VAL A 283 14.41 11.77 -11.68
N PRO A 284 14.15 12.60 -10.65
CA PRO A 284 14.50 12.28 -9.27
C PRO A 284 13.88 10.96 -8.79
N VAL A 285 14.72 10.14 -8.15
CA VAL A 285 14.33 8.85 -7.61
C VAL A 285 13.94 8.97 -6.14
N THR A 286 12.91 8.24 -5.74
CA THR A 286 12.38 8.26 -4.38
C THR A 286 12.24 6.83 -3.84
N THR A 287 12.02 6.71 -2.53
CA THR A 287 11.50 5.48 -1.91
C THR A 287 10.69 5.83 -0.67
N CYS A 288 9.89 4.90 -0.16
CA CYS A 288 8.94 5.17 0.91
C CYS A 288 9.07 4.21 2.10
N PRO A 289 9.62 4.67 3.23
CA PRO A 289 9.49 3.94 4.48
C PRO A 289 8.07 4.01 5.03
N GLY A 290 7.59 2.91 5.61
CA GLY A 290 6.21 2.77 6.08
C GLY A 290 5.90 3.27 7.49
N ASP A 291 6.87 3.87 8.19
CA ASP A 291 6.77 4.20 9.63
C ASP A 291 6.72 5.71 9.92
N SER A 292 6.40 6.53 8.91
CA SER A 292 6.36 8.00 9.00
C SER A 292 7.71 8.64 9.36
N ARG A 293 8.81 7.95 9.07
CA ARG A 293 10.19 8.39 9.30
C ARG A 293 11.05 7.99 8.12
N ILE A 294 12.26 8.49 8.05
CA ILE A 294 13.22 8.11 7.01
C ILE A 294 13.98 6.81 7.35
N SER A 295 13.30 5.85 7.99
CA SER A 295 13.91 4.60 8.44
C SER A 295 14.18 3.63 7.28
N GLY A 296 15.08 2.67 7.47
CA GLY A 296 15.35 1.61 6.48
C GLY A 296 15.86 2.09 5.11
N MET A 297 16.36 3.33 5.03
CA MET A 297 16.91 3.91 3.79
C MET A 297 18.29 3.36 3.41
N GLY A 298 18.95 2.65 4.34
CA GLY A 298 20.36 2.31 4.22
C GLY A 298 21.26 3.55 4.12
N ASP A 299 22.49 3.38 3.64
CA ASP A 299 23.43 4.48 3.36
C ASP A 299 23.30 5.04 1.93
N LEU A 300 22.13 4.87 1.30
CA LEU A 300 21.91 5.23 -0.10
C LEU A 300 21.82 6.76 -0.28
N SER A 301 22.57 7.28 -1.27
CA SER A 301 22.50 8.67 -1.69
C SER A 301 21.82 8.79 -3.06
N GLY A 302 21.28 9.97 -3.38
CA GLY A 302 20.58 10.22 -4.65
C GLY A 302 19.13 9.74 -4.69
N VAL A 303 18.61 9.19 -3.58
CA VAL A 303 17.20 8.78 -3.45
C VAL A 303 16.52 9.60 -2.37
N ILE A 304 15.40 10.24 -2.71
CA ILE A 304 14.64 11.10 -1.81
C ILE A 304 13.70 10.23 -0.95
N PRO A 305 13.82 10.24 0.38
CA PRO A 305 12.87 9.55 1.24
C PRO A 305 11.52 10.25 1.22
N MET A 306 10.43 9.50 1.01
CA MET A 306 9.06 10.02 0.98
C MET A 306 8.16 9.10 1.83
N PRO A 307 8.24 9.17 3.18
CA PRO A 307 7.62 8.17 4.06
C PRO A 307 6.09 8.17 4.02
N ASN A 308 5.51 7.01 4.27
CA ASN A 308 4.07 6.84 4.43
C ASN A 308 3.60 7.27 5.82
N MET A 309 2.35 7.76 5.89
CA MET A 309 1.70 8.24 7.11
C MET A 309 0.38 7.51 7.39
N TYR A 310 0.45 6.45 8.19
CA TYR A 310 -0.71 5.65 8.60
C TYR A 310 -1.20 5.90 10.04
N ILE A 311 -0.49 6.73 10.82
CA ILE A 311 -0.63 6.72 12.29
C ILE A 311 -1.89 7.43 12.81
N SER A 312 -2.52 6.81 13.81
CA SER A 312 -3.51 7.42 14.70
C SER A 312 -2.84 8.30 15.76
N GLY A 313 -3.15 9.61 15.76
CA GLY A 313 -2.55 10.59 16.66
C GLY A 313 -2.91 12.03 16.26
N GLY A 314 -2.59 13.00 17.11
CA GLY A 314 -2.83 14.42 16.86
C GLY A 314 -2.02 14.94 15.67
N THR A 315 -2.68 15.64 14.76
CA THR A 315 -2.13 16.06 13.45
C THR A 315 -0.84 16.88 13.54
N GLU A 316 -0.70 17.75 14.55
CA GLU A 316 0.45 18.67 14.63
C GLU A 316 1.75 17.96 14.98
N LYS A 317 1.71 17.09 15.99
CA LYS A 317 2.89 16.34 16.43
C LYS A 317 3.39 15.42 15.30
N LEU A 318 2.47 14.81 14.56
CA LEU A 318 2.82 13.97 13.42
C LEU A 318 3.56 14.77 12.33
N ALA A 319 3.01 15.90 11.89
CA ALA A 319 3.66 16.74 10.88
C ALA A 319 5.06 17.18 11.32
N TYR A 320 5.21 17.63 12.57
CA TYR A 320 6.49 17.99 13.15
C TYR A 320 7.47 16.82 13.18
N ASP A 321 7.05 15.65 13.69
CA ASP A 321 7.91 14.47 13.83
C ASP A 321 8.40 13.97 12.47
N VAL A 322 7.54 13.93 11.45
CA VAL A 322 7.92 13.47 10.10
C VAL A 322 8.91 14.43 9.47
N VAL A 323 8.58 15.72 9.40
CA VAL A 323 9.46 16.74 8.79
C VAL A 323 10.80 16.82 9.54
N THR A 324 10.78 16.74 10.87
CA THR A 324 12.00 16.69 11.68
C THR A 324 12.83 15.45 11.35
N SER A 325 12.19 14.28 11.23
CA SER A 325 12.90 13.05 10.85
C SER A 325 13.54 13.19 9.47
N MET A 326 12.87 13.80 8.50
CA MET A 326 13.38 13.96 7.12
C MET A 326 14.60 14.87 7.03
N HIS A 327 14.73 15.83 7.95
CA HIS A 327 15.79 16.83 7.90
C HIS A 327 16.81 16.74 9.04
N ASP A 328 16.71 15.73 9.91
CA ASP A 328 17.62 15.54 11.05
C ASP A 328 19.07 15.29 10.58
N PRO A 329 20.00 16.24 10.79
CA PRO A 329 21.38 16.08 10.34
C PRO A 329 22.14 14.97 11.08
N ALA A 330 21.62 14.49 12.22
CA ALA A 330 22.20 13.35 12.94
C ALA A 330 21.88 12.01 12.27
N GLN A 331 20.86 11.95 11.40
CA GLN A 331 20.47 10.73 10.69
C GLN A 331 21.19 10.64 9.35
N TYR A 332 21.68 9.44 9.02
CA TYR A 332 22.32 9.15 7.73
C TYR A 332 23.44 10.13 7.34
N GLY A 333 24.17 10.66 8.33
CA GLY A 333 25.23 11.66 8.10
C GLY A 333 24.75 12.97 7.48
N GLY A 334 23.48 13.33 7.65
CA GLY A 334 22.87 14.54 7.11
C GLY A 334 22.62 14.51 5.60
N ARG A 335 22.72 13.34 4.96
CA ARG A 335 22.59 13.20 3.50
C ARG A 335 21.24 13.66 2.95
N PHE A 336 20.17 13.53 3.73
CA PHE A 336 18.82 13.90 3.33
C PHE A 336 18.41 15.30 3.82
N THR A 337 19.26 15.95 4.62
CA THR A 337 19.03 17.32 5.08
C THR A 337 18.99 18.26 3.88
N GLY A 338 17.90 19.03 3.76
CA GLY A 338 17.69 19.93 2.62
C GLY A 338 17.21 19.26 1.33
N MET A 339 16.83 17.97 1.34
CA MET A 339 15.99 17.41 0.27
C MET A 339 14.52 17.80 0.49
N PRO A 340 13.67 17.86 -0.55
CA PRO A 340 12.25 18.14 -0.39
C PRO A 340 11.56 17.18 0.56
N SER A 341 10.60 17.69 1.32
CA SER A 341 9.81 16.91 2.26
C SER A 341 8.49 16.46 1.66
N GLY A 342 8.09 15.22 1.93
CA GLY A 342 6.77 14.77 1.52
C GLY A 342 6.46 13.33 1.86
N THR A 343 5.29 12.88 1.39
CA THR A 343 4.79 11.52 1.63
C THR A 343 4.39 10.85 0.34
N THR A 344 4.34 9.53 0.35
CA THR A 344 3.83 8.72 -0.77
C THR A 344 2.41 8.25 -0.51
N GLU A 345 2.08 7.93 0.75
CA GLU A 345 0.74 7.54 1.17
C GLU A 345 0.34 8.22 2.48
N SER A 346 -0.86 8.75 2.51
CA SER A 346 -1.46 9.34 3.70
C SER A 346 -2.97 9.19 3.70
N GLU A 347 -3.59 9.37 4.86
CA GLU A 347 -5.03 9.40 5.02
C GLU A 347 -5.70 10.48 4.15
N ARG A 348 -6.96 10.27 3.75
CA ARG A 348 -7.75 11.25 2.97
C ARG A 348 -8.33 12.40 3.81
N LYS A 349 -7.67 12.81 4.91
CA LYS A 349 -8.18 13.84 5.83
C LYS A 349 -7.65 15.22 5.42
N ALA A 350 -8.55 16.11 4.97
CA ALA A 350 -8.20 17.47 4.58
C ALA A 350 -7.48 18.26 5.68
N SER A 351 -7.90 18.12 6.94
CA SER A 351 -7.23 18.77 8.08
C SER A 351 -5.78 18.31 8.27
N ARG A 352 -5.48 17.04 7.95
CA ARG A 352 -4.12 16.50 8.00
C ARG A 352 -3.28 17.05 6.87
N MET A 353 -3.77 16.93 5.63
CA MET A 353 -3.13 17.49 4.44
C MET A 353 -2.76 18.97 4.66
N THR A 354 -3.73 19.81 5.02
CA THR A 354 -3.51 21.23 5.25
C THR A 354 -2.44 21.48 6.31
N ARG A 355 -2.47 20.73 7.42
CA ARG A 355 -1.50 20.91 8.51
C ARG A 355 -0.11 20.41 8.15
N THR A 356 0.02 19.34 7.38
CA THR A 356 1.34 18.83 6.97
C THR A 356 1.99 19.78 5.96
N LEU A 357 1.22 20.28 4.99
CA LEU A 357 1.70 21.27 4.04
C LEU A 357 2.10 22.58 4.72
N PHE A 358 1.27 23.13 5.63
CA PHE A 358 1.66 24.31 6.43
C PHE A 358 2.77 24.02 7.45
N GLY A 359 3.01 22.76 7.77
CA GLY A 359 4.11 22.31 8.60
C GLY A 359 5.46 22.27 7.88
N GLY A 360 5.49 22.58 6.57
CA GLY A 360 6.71 22.60 5.76
C GLY A 360 6.90 21.39 4.85
N MET A 361 5.87 20.55 4.65
CA MET A 361 5.95 19.54 3.58
C MET A 361 5.75 20.16 2.20
N ASP A 362 6.62 19.80 1.27
CA ASP A 362 6.54 20.17 -0.15
C ASP A 362 5.58 19.28 -0.94
N ALA A 363 5.26 18.11 -0.41
CA ALA A 363 4.45 17.11 -1.08
C ALA A 363 3.55 16.32 -0.13
N TYR A 364 2.30 16.10 -0.54
CA TYR A 364 1.34 15.28 0.20
C TYR A 364 0.56 14.40 -0.76
N PHE A 365 0.50 13.10 -0.47
CA PHE A 365 -0.15 12.13 -1.35
C PHE A 365 -1.21 11.32 -0.59
N ALA A 366 -2.47 11.48 -1.00
CA ALA A 366 -3.58 10.73 -0.41
C ALA A 366 -3.70 9.32 -1.02
N PHE A 367 -3.69 8.29 -0.19
CA PHE A 367 -3.86 6.89 -0.62
C PHE A 367 -5.20 6.33 -0.12
N ASN A 368 -6.02 5.67 -0.92
CA ASN A 368 -6.20 5.65 -2.37
C ASN A 368 -7.36 6.62 -2.74
N VAL A 369 -7.18 7.53 -3.71
CA VAL A 369 -8.21 8.52 -4.10
C VAL A 369 -9.26 7.88 -5.01
N ALA A 370 -8.84 7.10 -6.01
CA ALA A 370 -9.74 6.24 -6.78
C ALA A 370 -9.00 5.04 -7.37
N GLY A 371 -9.57 3.85 -7.22
CA GLY A 371 -8.89 2.65 -7.70
C GLY A 371 -9.30 1.38 -6.97
N MET A 372 -10.56 1.27 -6.56
CA MET A 372 -11.13 0.07 -5.94
C MET A 372 -12.31 -0.46 -6.79
N HIS A 373 -12.20 -0.37 -8.11
CA HIS A 373 -13.21 -0.89 -9.05
C HIS A 373 -12.61 -1.94 -9.99
N THR A 374 -13.15 -3.14 -10.00
CA THR A 374 -12.84 -4.11 -11.07
C THR A 374 -14.13 -4.55 -11.74
N PRO A 375 -14.27 -4.44 -13.08
CA PRO A 375 -15.30 -5.16 -13.81
C PRO A 375 -15.18 -6.66 -13.54
N ASP A 376 -16.32 -7.33 -13.36
CA ASP A 376 -16.47 -8.79 -13.24
C ASP A 376 -15.79 -9.49 -12.04
N ARG A 377 -15.19 -8.74 -11.11
CA ARG A 377 -14.75 -9.27 -9.81
C ARG A 377 -15.37 -8.47 -8.68
N HIS A 378 -16.45 -9.02 -8.11
CA HIS A 378 -16.89 -8.65 -6.78
C HIS A 378 -15.72 -8.86 -5.82
N ASN A 379 -15.27 -7.79 -5.18
CA ASN A 379 -14.09 -7.82 -4.31
C ASN A 379 -14.18 -8.97 -3.31
N ALA A 380 -13.02 -9.48 -2.90
CA ALA A 380 -12.84 -9.80 -1.51
C ALA A 380 -13.15 -8.51 -0.74
N LEU A 381 -14.38 -8.42 -0.23
CA LEU A 381 -14.74 -7.49 0.81
C LEU A 381 -13.75 -7.73 1.95
N VAL A 382 -12.69 -6.92 2.04
CA VAL A 382 -12.13 -6.66 3.36
C VAL A 382 -13.16 -5.77 4.02
N LEU A 383 -14.13 -6.41 4.67
CA LEU A 383 -14.89 -5.76 5.71
C LEU A 383 -13.84 -5.22 6.68
N ASN A 384 -13.69 -3.90 6.66
CA ASN A 384 -12.98 -3.16 7.66
C ASN A 384 -13.44 -3.62 9.05
N ASN A 385 -12.62 -4.38 9.76
CA ASN A 385 -12.77 -4.57 11.20
C ASN A 385 -11.93 -3.48 11.89
N ALA A 386 -12.51 -2.29 11.94
CA ALA A 386 -11.90 -1.16 12.64
C ALA A 386 -11.78 -1.45 14.14
N GLY A 387 -10.58 -1.29 14.69
CA GLY A 387 -10.33 -0.95 16.10
C GLY A 387 -10.35 -2.09 17.13
N LEU A 388 -10.19 -1.71 18.40
CA LEU A 388 -10.09 -2.57 19.60
C LEU A 388 -11.15 -3.70 19.71
N GLN A 389 -12.25 -3.62 18.96
CA GLN A 389 -13.28 -4.66 18.88
C GLN A 389 -12.78 -5.97 18.23
N SER A 390 -11.73 -5.93 17.39
CA SER A 390 -11.12 -7.14 16.83
C SER A 390 -10.32 -7.96 17.85
N MET A 391 -10.12 -7.45 19.07
CA MET A 391 -9.50 -8.21 20.17
C MET A 391 -10.49 -9.14 20.90
N VAL A 392 -11.78 -9.06 20.56
CA VAL A 392 -12.81 -9.93 21.12
C VAL A 392 -13.33 -10.84 20.03
N ASP A 393 -12.91 -12.10 20.06
CA ASP A 393 -13.36 -13.14 19.12
C ASP A 393 -14.90 -13.15 19.03
N ALA A 394 -15.44 -12.97 17.83
CA ALA A 394 -16.88 -13.15 17.60
C ALA A 394 -17.27 -14.62 17.81
N SER A 395 -18.44 -14.87 18.41
CA SER A 395 -18.94 -16.23 18.54
C SER A 395 -19.34 -16.82 17.17
N PRO A 396 -19.36 -18.16 17.02
CA PRO A 396 -19.82 -18.80 15.78
C PRO A 396 -21.20 -18.32 15.32
N GLU A 397 -22.12 -18.05 16.25
CA GLU A 397 -23.47 -17.56 15.95
C GLU A 397 -23.46 -16.18 15.32
N ARG A 398 -22.60 -15.28 15.83
CA ARG A 398 -22.44 -13.93 15.27
C ARG A 398 -21.77 -13.95 13.90
N ALA A 399 -20.86 -14.89 13.67
CA ALA A 399 -20.27 -15.11 12.35
C ALA A 399 -21.32 -15.61 11.35
N VAL A 400 -22.16 -16.57 11.73
CA VAL A 400 -23.30 -17.05 10.92
C VAL A 400 -24.25 -15.90 10.58
N GLU A 401 -24.65 -15.09 11.55
CA GLU A 401 -25.53 -13.94 11.31
C GLU A 401 -24.92 -12.96 10.30
N THR A 402 -23.62 -12.67 10.46
CA THR A 402 -22.90 -11.77 9.55
C THR A 402 -22.86 -12.34 8.13
N VAL A 403 -22.54 -13.63 7.98
CA VAL A 403 -22.49 -14.29 6.66
C VAL A 403 -23.87 -14.30 6.00
N LYS A 404 -24.95 -14.58 6.75
CA LYS A 404 -26.32 -14.52 6.22
C LYS A 404 -26.70 -13.13 5.74
N ARG A 405 -26.42 -12.10 6.54
CA ARG A 405 -26.65 -10.70 6.13
C ARG A 405 -25.89 -10.34 4.86
N VAL A 406 -24.65 -10.83 4.71
CA VAL A 406 -23.87 -10.64 3.49
C VAL A 406 -24.50 -11.38 2.31
N LEU A 407 -24.87 -12.65 2.47
CA LEU A 407 -25.52 -13.46 1.43
C LEU A 407 -26.88 -12.89 0.97
N GLU A 408 -27.64 -12.30 1.89
CA GLU A 408 -28.89 -11.58 1.60
C GLU A 408 -28.62 -10.26 0.86
N ALA A 409 -27.52 -9.57 1.18
CA ALA A 409 -27.18 -8.28 0.60
C ALA A 409 -26.49 -8.36 -0.78
N VAL A 410 -25.96 -9.53 -1.17
CA VAL A 410 -25.19 -9.69 -2.42
C VAL A 410 -25.71 -10.84 -3.27
N GLU A 411 -25.78 -10.63 -4.59
CA GLU A 411 -26.29 -11.65 -5.55
C GLU A 411 -25.23 -12.63 -6.05
N VAL A 412 -23.99 -12.51 -5.58
CA VAL A 412 -22.84 -13.26 -6.08
C VAL A 412 -22.30 -14.30 -5.10
N PRO A 413 -21.53 -15.29 -5.57
CA PRO A 413 -20.83 -16.21 -4.68
C PRO A 413 -19.93 -15.49 -3.69
N VAL A 414 -20.09 -15.79 -2.41
CA VAL A 414 -19.29 -15.26 -1.30
C VAL A 414 -18.21 -16.27 -0.94
N ILE A 415 -16.96 -15.82 -0.78
CA ILE A 415 -15.90 -16.63 -0.20
C ILE A 415 -15.70 -16.17 1.24
N VAL A 416 -15.90 -17.07 2.20
CA VAL A 416 -15.60 -16.81 3.62
C VAL A 416 -14.23 -17.38 3.97
N THR A 417 -13.39 -16.52 4.52
CA THR A 417 -12.08 -16.87 5.07
C THR A 417 -12.18 -16.99 6.59
N GLY A 418 -11.52 -18.00 7.15
CA GLY A 418 -11.58 -18.30 8.58
C GLY A 418 -10.79 -17.32 9.46
N HIS A 419 -10.79 -17.61 10.76
CA HIS A 419 -10.03 -16.90 11.79
C HIS A 419 -8.50 -17.11 11.67
N ASN A 420 -7.70 -16.18 12.18
CA ASN A 420 -6.24 -16.35 12.35
C ASN A 420 -5.84 -17.36 13.46
N HIS A 421 -6.81 -18.03 14.09
CA HIS A 421 -6.59 -19.03 15.15
C HIS A 421 -7.19 -20.36 14.71
N PHE A 422 -6.33 -21.30 14.35
CA PHE A 422 -6.72 -22.59 13.75
C PHE A 422 -7.77 -23.37 14.54
N GLU A 423 -7.69 -23.37 15.88
CA GLU A 423 -8.67 -24.07 16.73
C GLU A 423 -10.08 -23.48 16.59
N ARG A 424 -10.18 -22.15 16.42
CA ARG A 424 -11.44 -21.42 16.28
C ARG A 424 -12.01 -21.46 14.87
N VAL A 425 -11.16 -21.60 13.86
CA VAL A 425 -11.58 -21.77 12.45
C VAL A 425 -12.57 -22.93 12.34
N ASN A 426 -12.30 -24.05 13.01
CA ASN A 426 -13.16 -25.22 12.95
C ASN A 426 -14.56 -24.96 13.52
N ASP A 427 -14.66 -24.29 14.67
CA ASP A 427 -15.96 -24.00 15.30
C ASP A 427 -16.77 -23.00 14.47
N VAL A 428 -16.13 -21.93 14.00
CA VAL A 428 -16.77 -20.87 13.22
C VAL A 428 -17.16 -21.37 11.83
N MET A 429 -16.24 -21.99 11.10
CA MET A 429 -16.49 -22.44 9.73
C MET A 429 -17.47 -23.60 9.68
N LYS A 430 -17.47 -24.48 10.69
CA LYS A 430 -18.50 -25.52 10.80
C LYS A 430 -19.88 -24.93 11.01
N ALA A 431 -20.03 -23.95 11.89
CA ALA A 431 -21.31 -23.29 12.13
C ALA A 431 -21.81 -22.56 10.86
N VAL A 432 -20.91 -21.84 10.16
CA VAL A 432 -21.21 -21.16 8.89
C VAL A 432 -21.60 -22.16 7.80
N ALA A 433 -20.83 -23.24 7.62
CA ALA A 433 -21.13 -24.30 6.65
C ALA A 433 -22.50 -24.93 6.88
N GLN A 434 -22.84 -25.24 8.14
CA GLN A 434 -24.12 -25.84 8.50
C GLN A 434 -25.29 -24.87 8.30
N ALA A 435 -25.13 -23.61 8.70
CA ALA A 435 -26.21 -22.64 8.69
C ALA A 435 -26.49 -22.02 7.31
N CYS A 436 -25.52 -22.08 6.40
CA CYS A 436 -25.57 -21.52 5.05
C CYS A 436 -25.41 -22.62 3.97
N ALA A 437 -25.74 -23.88 4.31
CA ALA A 437 -25.67 -24.98 3.36
C ALA A 437 -26.62 -24.73 2.18
N GLY A 438 -26.12 -24.92 0.95
CA GLY A 438 -26.87 -24.69 -0.28
C GLY A 438 -26.92 -23.23 -0.74
N GLU A 439 -26.33 -22.31 0.02
CA GLU A 439 -26.19 -20.91 -0.39
C GLU A 439 -25.02 -20.74 -1.38
N ARG A 440 -24.95 -19.55 -2.00
CA ARG A 440 -23.85 -19.15 -2.89
C ARG A 440 -22.57 -18.86 -2.08
N LEU A 441 -22.02 -19.86 -1.40
CA LEU A 441 -20.96 -19.71 -0.42
C LEU A 441 -19.83 -20.72 -0.64
N LEU A 442 -18.58 -20.26 -0.62
CA LEU A 442 -17.35 -21.05 -0.64
C LEU A 442 -16.53 -20.78 0.62
N LEU A 443 -15.85 -21.80 1.14
CA LEU A 443 -15.00 -21.71 2.34
C LEU A 443 -13.54 -21.94 1.94
N ASN A 444 -12.65 -20.98 2.25
CA ASN A 444 -11.32 -20.90 1.61
C ASN A 444 -10.24 -21.88 2.13
N TRP A 445 -9.90 -21.93 3.42
CA TRP A 445 -8.75 -22.73 3.92
C TRP A 445 -9.18 -23.99 4.68
N LEU A 446 -8.71 -25.19 4.24
CA LEU A 446 -8.80 -26.46 4.98
C LEU A 446 -7.55 -27.34 4.69
N GLU A 447 -6.84 -27.80 5.73
CA GLU A 447 -5.63 -28.65 5.60
C GLU A 447 -5.88 -30.14 5.84
N GLN A 448 -4.81 -30.94 5.63
CA GLN A 448 -4.74 -32.33 5.16
C GLN A 448 -5.35 -33.42 6.06
N ASP A 449 -5.97 -33.08 7.20
CA ASP A 449 -6.68 -34.01 8.08
C ASP A 449 -8.22 -33.87 8.02
N ASN A 450 -8.76 -33.04 7.11
CA ASN A 450 -10.19 -32.71 7.02
C ASN A 450 -10.91 -33.23 5.74
N TYR A 451 -10.51 -34.38 5.20
CA TYR A 451 -10.97 -34.85 3.87
C TYR A 451 -12.27 -35.68 3.85
N ARG A 452 -12.93 -35.96 4.99
CA ARG A 452 -14.14 -36.82 5.01
C ARG A 452 -15.49 -36.13 5.19
N THR A 453 -15.56 -34.80 5.22
CA THR A 453 -16.90 -34.18 5.43
C THR A 453 -17.26 -32.92 4.65
N ILE A 454 -16.48 -32.41 3.69
CA ILE A 454 -16.96 -31.28 2.84
C ILE A 454 -16.59 -31.41 1.35
N ALA A 455 -15.77 -32.38 0.91
CA ALA A 455 -15.70 -32.72 -0.53
C ALA A 455 -17.01 -33.38 -1.04
N GLY A 456 -17.86 -33.88 -0.13
CA GLY A 456 -19.16 -34.48 -0.44
C GLY A 456 -20.37 -33.54 -0.40
N ALA A 457 -20.21 -32.29 0.06
CA ALA A 457 -21.32 -31.33 0.15
C ALA A 457 -21.31 -30.28 -0.98
N ALA A 458 -20.23 -30.20 -1.75
CA ALA A 458 -20.15 -29.35 -2.95
C ALA A 458 -20.44 -30.12 -4.26
N LEU A 459 -20.81 -31.40 -4.17
CA LEU A 459 -21.17 -32.27 -5.30
C LEU A 459 -22.54 -32.96 -5.13
N ALA A 460 -23.39 -32.48 -4.22
CA ALA A 460 -24.77 -32.95 -4.04
C ALA A 460 -25.77 -31.81 -4.25
#